data_AF-A0A6P0KHN0-F1
#
_entry.id   AF-A0A6P0KHN0-F1
#
_cell.length_a   1.000
_cell.length_b   1.000
_cell.length_c   1.000
_cell.angle_alpha   90.00
_cell.angle_beta   90.00
_cell.angle_gamma   90.00
#
_symmetry.space_group_name_H-M   'P 1'
#
loop_
_entity.id
_entity.type
_entity.pdbx_description
1 polymer ?
#
loop_
_entity_poly.entity_id
_entity_poly.type
_entity_poly.pdbx_seq_one_letter_code
_entity_poly.pdbx_strand_id
1 'polypeptide(L)'
;MSQLPVSIAQHYHERTKYAPETISAKNKGLDWEKQPIPFKDYKVGTNFDLKPYFSQEREQFTSEPSKTWWRLSQLLLCSYGLTARLETMGPPLYLRAAPSAGGLYPAEVYLISRGTPVLPSGLYNYQCLTHSLVHFWQSDVWNALQEACFWHPVLESTELAIVTTAVFYRSAWRYEDRAYRRIFLDTGHLLGNIELAGALSDYRPHLIGGFADEKVNELLYLDLEQEGAIAVIPLADQLKVEQNLPIAPTVLPSPTEVNYPDIPDGELLGYLHRATEIKEGGDWKAKDKTSKSTEIDQQLEDKYNFPFCDKVSTATNPIDWGELTSSGNAPKACLDTILKRRSTRAYSAANLTLEELKALLDFTYQPQHYIEQGLDGTPDYFDLSLIETFIAVSGVNDLEEGCYYYAPKAQELRQIRFKNFRKELHFLCLGQDLGRDARAVVFHTADLQKAVARLGDRAYRYLHMDAGHLGQRLNLAAIYLGLGVSGIGGFFDDQVNEVLGIPVDEAVVYITTLGRPRTRL
;
A
#
# COMPACT_ATOMS: atom_id res chain seq x y z
N MET A 1 -28.93 -13.49 -22.99
CA MET A 1 -28.81 -12.61 -21.82
C MET A 1 -27.98 -11.41 -22.26
N SER A 2 -28.48 -10.19 -22.17
CA SER A 2 -27.68 -9.00 -22.47
C SER A 2 -26.48 -8.97 -21.53
N GLN A 3 -25.25 -8.90 -22.06
CA GLN A 3 -24.07 -8.68 -21.23
C GLN A 3 -24.30 -7.40 -20.40
N LEU A 4 -24.10 -7.49 -19.08
CA LEU A 4 -24.14 -6.31 -18.22
C LEU A 4 -23.13 -5.28 -18.76
N PRO A 5 -23.49 -3.99 -18.77
CA PRO A 5 -22.58 -2.98 -19.27
C PRO A 5 -21.33 -2.92 -18.37
N VAL A 6 -20.16 -2.88 -19.00
CA VAL A 6 -18.85 -2.86 -18.32
C VAL A 6 -18.61 -1.46 -17.76
N SER A 7 -18.13 -1.37 -16.52
CA SER A 7 -17.78 -0.09 -15.89
C SER A 7 -16.41 0.44 -16.35
N ILE A 8 -16.14 1.73 -16.16
CA ILE A 8 -14.86 2.34 -16.54
C ILE A 8 -13.66 1.70 -15.80
N ALA A 9 -13.82 1.26 -14.55
CA ALA A 9 -12.74 0.56 -13.83
C ALA A 9 -12.45 -0.82 -14.45
N GLN A 10 -13.48 -1.57 -14.83
CA GLN A 10 -13.31 -2.85 -15.52
C GLN A 10 -12.70 -2.65 -16.91
N HIS A 11 -13.14 -1.62 -17.65
CA HIS A 11 -12.55 -1.26 -18.95
C HIS A 11 -11.09 -0.82 -18.83
N TYR A 12 -10.78 0.01 -17.83
CA TYR A 12 -9.42 0.43 -17.53
C TYR A 12 -8.54 -0.78 -17.20
N HIS A 13 -9.04 -1.71 -16.37
CA HIS A 13 -8.33 -2.93 -16.05
C HIS A 13 -8.00 -3.68 -17.34
N GLU A 14 -8.99 -3.98 -18.18
CA GLU A 14 -8.80 -4.70 -19.44
C GLU A 14 -7.73 -4.05 -20.34
N ARG A 15 -7.81 -2.74 -20.57
CA ARG A 15 -6.85 -2.03 -21.44
C ARG A 15 -5.44 -1.94 -20.92
N THR A 16 -5.26 -2.09 -19.60
CA THR A 16 -3.96 -1.97 -18.95
C THR A 16 -3.28 -3.31 -18.65
N LYS A 17 -3.90 -4.43 -19.05
CA LYS A 17 -3.26 -5.76 -19.01
C LYS A 17 -2.01 -5.81 -19.90
N TYR A 18 -1.13 -6.77 -19.63
CA TYR A 18 -0.17 -7.23 -20.64
C TYR A 18 -0.71 -8.48 -21.31
N ALA A 19 -0.59 -8.51 -22.64
CA ALA A 19 -0.90 -9.70 -23.44
C ALA A 19 0.37 -10.16 -24.19
N PRO A 20 0.71 -11.46 -24.16
CA PRO A 20 1.91 -11.99 -24.83
C PRO A 20 2.00 -11.62 -26.31
N GLU A 21 0.86 -11.54 -26.98
CA GLU A 21 0.75 -11.26 -28.42
C GLU A 21 1.07 -9.80 -28.77
N THR A 22 0.89 -8.87 -27.83
CA THR A 22 0.99 -7.43 -28.10
C THR A 22 2.14 -6.73 -27.37
N ILE A 23 2.78 -7.38 -26.39
CA ILE A 23 3.83 -6.76 -25.57
C ILE A 23 5.03 -6.28 -26.40
N SER A 24 5.43 -7.03 -27.43
CA SER A 24 6.54 -6.69 -28.33
C SER A 24 6.23 -5.46 -29.18
N ALA A 25 4.98 -5.31 -29.65
CA ALA A 25 4.52 -4.19 -30.45
C ALA A 25 4.37 -2.88 -29.66
N LYS A 26 4.14 -2.98 -28.33
CA LYS A 26 3.99 -1.82 -27.44
C LYS A 26 5.31 -1.30 -26.85
N ASN A 27 6.46 -1.88 -27.23
CA ASN A 27 7.76 -1.45 -26.72
C ASN A 27 8.22 -0.14 -27.39
N LYS A 28 7.91 1.00 -26.76
CA LYS A 28 8.41 2.32 -27.16
C LYS A 28 9.66 2.66 -26.35
N GLY A 29 10.62 3.36 -26.97
CA GLY A 29 11.75 3.93 -26.25
C GLY A 29 11.30 4.99 -25.24
N LEU A 30 11.94 5.04 -24.08
CA LEU A 30 11.66 6.08 -23.07
C LEU A 30 12.31 7.41 -23.47
N ASP A 31 11.57 8.50 -23.30
CA ASP A 31 12.07 9.86 -23.46
C ASP A 31 12.82 10.29 -22.18
N TRP A 32 14.12 9.98 -22.12
CA TRP A 32 14.96 10.24 -20.94
C TRP A 32 15.16 11.72 -20.64
N GLU A 33 14.98 12.62 -21.62
CA GLU A 33 15.05 14.07 -21.39
C GLU A 33 13.87 14.57 -20.53
N LYS A 34 12.77 13.83 -20.52
CA LYS A 34 11.56 14.13 -19.72
C LYS A 34 11.45 13.27 -18.46
N GLN A 35 12.50 12.56 -18.07
CA GLN A 35 12.46 11.78 -16.83
C GLN A 35 12.15 12.72 -15.64
N PRO A 36 11.07 12.46 -14.89
CA PRO A 36 10.64 13.36 -13.83
C PRO A 36 11.57 13.29 -12.63
N ILE A 37 11.84 14.45 -12.02
CA ILE A 37 12.51 14.52 -10.73
C ILE A 37 11.48 14.20 -9.64
N PRO A 38 11.69 13.16 -8.81
CA PRO A 38 10.65 12.69 -7.89
C PRO A 38 10.60 13.50 -6.59
N PHE A 39 10.79 14.81 -6.66
CA PHE A 39 10.76 15.72 -5.51
C PHE A 39 10.07 17.03 -5.92
N LYS A 40 9.18 17.55 -5.07
CA LYS A 40 8.59 18.88 -5.25
C LYS A 40 9.50 19.94 -4.67
N ASP A 41 9.62 21.05 -5.38
CA ASP A 41 10.38 22.22 -4.93
C ASP A 41 9.42 23.32 -4.49
N TYR A 42 9.76 24.01 -3.40
CA TYR A 42 8.95 25.08 -2.82
C TYR A 42 9.79 26.34 -2.72
N LYS A 43 9.41 27.38 -3.46
CA LYS A 43 10.11 28.69 -3.47
C LYS A 43 9.75 29.57 -2.28
N VAL A 44 8.65 29.26 -1.59
CA VAL A 44 8.11 29.99 -0.44
C VAL A 44 7.74 29.00 0.65
N GLY A 45 7.89 29.43 1.91
CA GLY A 45 7.53 28.65 3.09
C GLY A 45 8.64 28.61 4.13
N THR A 46 8.28 28.22 5.35
CA THR A 46 9.24 28.05 6.46
C THR A 46 9.68 26.59 6.52
N ASN A 47 10.99 26.34 6.61
CA ASN A 47 11.52 24.98 6.68
C ASN A 47 11.74 24.55 8.14
N PHE A 48 11.15 23.42 8.52
CA PHE A 48 11.34 22.77 9.81
C PHE A 48 12.26 21.57 9.63
N ASP A 49 13.49 21.66 10.14
CA ASP A 49 14.47 20.57 10.03
C ASP A 49 14.14 19.44 11.02
N LEU A 50 13.95 18.22 10.51
CA LEU A 50 13.66 17.04 11.32
C LEU A 50 14.94 16.25 11.68
N LYS A 51 16.06 16.49 11.01
CA LYS A 51 17.33 15.76 11.24
C LYS A 51 17.84 15.82 12.69
N PRO A 52 17.74 16.94 13.42
CA PRO A 52 18.17 16.98 14.83
C PRO A 52 17.39 16.04 15.75
N TYR A 53 16.21 15.59 15.32
CA TYR A 53 15.32 14.71 16.09
C TYR A 53 15.37 13.27 15.60
N PHE A 54 16.28 12.93 14.68
CA PHE A 54 16.54 11.56 14.30
C PHE A 54 17.46 10.89 15.33
N SER A 55 16.90 10.03 16.17
CA SER A 55 17.66 9.17 17.08
C SER A 55 16.88 7.90 17.37
N GLN A 56 17.60 6.79 17.58
CA GLN A 56 17.01 5.53 18.05
C GLN A 56 16.71 5.58 19.57
N GLU A 57 17.24 6.57 20.29
CA GLU A 57 17.13 6.68 21.75
C GLU A 57 16.17 7.83 22.11
N ARG A 58 14.91 7.48 22.43
CA ARG A 58 13.86 8.43 22.82
C ARG A 58 14.25 9.22 24.08
N GLU A 59 14.98 8.59 25.00
CA GLU A 59 15.38 9.13 26.30
C GLU A 59 16.27 10.38 26.18
N GLN A 60 16.88 10.60 25.01
CA GLN A 60 17.61 11.82 24.70
C GLN A 60 16.69 13.06 24.63
N PHE A 61 15.39 12.87 24.37
CA PHE A 61 14.40 13.94 24.26
C PHE A 61 13.58 14.04 25.55
N THR A 62 13.96 14.98 26.40
CA THR A 62 13.39 15.13 27.75
C THR A 62 12.20 16.08 27.81
N SER A 63 12.18 17.11 26.94
CA SER A 63 11.09 18.09 26.90
C SER A 63 9.96 17.63 25.97
N GLU A 64 8.71 17.95 26.31
CA GLU A 64 7.55 17.60 25.48
C GLU A 64 7.67 18.09 24.03
N PRO A 65 8.10 19.34 23.74
CA PRO A 65 8.32 19.76 22.36
C PRO A 65 9.32 18.88 21.60
N SER A 66 10.43 18.52 22.26
CA SER A 66 11.47 17.69 21.64
C SER A 66 11.02 16.25 21.38
N LYS A 67 10.17 15.69 22.24
CA LYS A 67 9.57 14.36 22.05
C LYS A 67 8.60 14.35 20.88
N THR A 68 7.76 15.38 20.74
CA THR A 68 6.83 15.48 19.60
C THR A 68 7.57 15.57 18.27
N TRP A 69 8.65 16.37 18.20
CA TRP A 69 9.48 16.43 17.01
C TRP A 69 10.19 15.11 16.70
N TRP A 70 10.68 14.40 17.72
CA TRP A 70 11.23 13.05 17.56
C TRP A 70 10.20 12.08 16.97
N ARG A 71 8.98 12.03 17.54
CA ARG A 71 7.89 11.17 17.03
C ARG A 71 7.55 11.47 15.56
N LEU A 72 7.43 12.76 15.20
CA LEU A 72 7.15 13.16 13.81
C LEU A 72 8.32 12.87 12.87
N SER A 73 9.57 13.09 13.30
CA SER A 73 10.76 12.74 12.54
C SER A 73 10.82 11.23 12.24
N GLN A 74 10.63 10.40 13.27
CA GLN A 74 10.62 8.94 13.14
C GLN A 74 9.49 8.45 12.24
N LEU A 75 8.26 8.94 12.44
CA LEU A 75 7.10 8.63 11.62
C LEU A 75 7.41 8.87 10.13
N LEU A 76 7.86 10.08 9.77
CA LEU A 76 8.06 10.48 8.37
C LEU A 76 9.27 9.79 7.71
N LEU A 77 10.35 9.59 8.47
CA LEU A 77 11.53 8.87 7.99
C LEU A 77 11.20 7.40 7.68
N CYS A 78 10.53 6.72 8.61
CA CYS A 78 10.17 5.31 8.46
C CYS A 78 9.04 5.11 7.44
N SER A 79 8.18 6.11 7.26
CA SER A 79 7.15 6.09 6.21
C SER A 79 7.76 6.19 4.81
N TYR A 80 8.54 7.25 4.56
CA TYR A 80 8.90 7.64 3.19
C TYR A 80 10.28 8.28 3.01
N GLY A 81 11.10 8.33 4.06
CA GLY A 81 12.43 8.93 3.98
C GLY A 81 13.42 8.12 3.12
N LEU A 82 14.53 8.77 2.76
CA LEU A 82 15.59 8.16 1.96
C LEU A 82 16.41 7.20 2.82
N THR A 83 16.62 5.98 2.33
CA THR A 83 17.27 4.91 3.09
C THR A 83 18.41 4.22 2.32
N ALA A 84 18.58 4.51 1.02
CA ALA A 84 19.78 4.15 0.28
C ALA A 84 20.00 5.07 -0.93
N ARG A 85 21.23 5.08 -1.46
CA ARG A 85 21.61 5.78 -2.69
C ARG A 85 22.25 4.78 -3.64
N LEU A 86 21.78 4.77 -4.89
CA LEU A 86 22.36 3.97 -5.97
C LEU A 86 22.97 4.90 -7.00
N GLU A 87 24.24 4.67 -7.32
CA GLU A 87 24.90 5.33 -8.45
C GLU A 87 24.30 4.82 -9.76
N THR A 88 24.01 5.75 -10.67
CA THR A 88 23.51 5.45 -12.02
C THR A 88 24.40 6.17 -13.04
N MET A 89 24.16 5.94 -14.34
CA MET A 89 24.86 6.70 -15.40
C MET A 89 24.44 8.18 -15.43
N GLY A 90 23.33 8.55 -14.77
CA GLY A 90 22.83 9.91 -14.63
C GLY A 90 22.79 10.34 -13.16
N PRO A 91 21.79 11.15 -12.74
CA PRO A 91 21.61 11.49 -11.34
C PRO A 91 21.51 10.24 -10.44
N PRO A 92 22.03 10.28 -9.20
CA PRO A 92 21.90 9.16 -8.29
C PRO A 92 20.43 8.87 -7.99
N LEU A 93 20.08 7.58 -7.97
CA LEU A 93 18.75 7.14 -7.57
C LEU A 93 18.71 7.00 -6.05
N TYR A 94 17.90 7.82 -5.39
CA TYR A 94 17.65 7.68 -3.96
C TYR A 94 16.50 6.71 -3.73
N LEU A 95 16.77 5.66 -2.96
CA LEU A 95 15.77 4.69 -2.54
C LEU A 95 15.10 5.11 -1.24
N ARG A 96 13.79 4.87 -1.14
CA ARG A 96 12.98 5.23 0.03
C ARG A 96 12.68 4.03 0.93
N ALA A 97 12.17 4.32 2.12
CA ALA A 97 11.60 3.32 3.02
C ALA A 97 10.51 2.49 2.31
N ALA A 98 9.60 3.14 1.58
CA ALA A 98 8.65 2.49 0.69
C ALA A 98 9.31 2.07 -0.64
N PRO A 99 9.07 0.84 -1.15
CA PRO A 99 9.39 0.48 -2.53
C PRO A 99 8.51 1.28 -3.51
N SER A 100 8.94 1.37 -4.76
CA SER A 100 8.17 1.96 -5.84
C SER A 100 8.47 1.28 -7.17
N ALA A 101 7.43 1.04 -7.98
CA ALA A 101 7.57 0.49 -9.32
C ALA A 101 8.54 1.33 -10.15
N GLY A 102 9.65 0.71 -10.59
CA GLY A 102 10.69 1.39 -11.35
C GLY A 102 11.49 2.43 -10.57
N GLY A 103 11.27 2.59 -9.27
CA GLY A 103 11.88 3.63 -8.44
C GLY A 103 11.43 5.04 -8.82
N LEU A 104 10.15 5.20 -9.20
CA LEU A 104 9.60 6.46 -9.74
C LEU A 104 8.94 7.36 -8.70
N TYR A 105 8.57 6.80 -7.54
CA TYR A 105 8.04 7.51 -6.36
C TYR A 105 6.91 8.49 -6.70
N PRO A 106 5.77 8.00 -7.22
CA PRO A 106 4.65 8.86 -7.55
C PRO A 106 4.07 9.58 -6.34
N ALA A 107 4.13 8.96 -5.16
CA ALA A 107 3.52 9.52 -3.96
C ALA A 107 4.27 10.76 -3.45
N GLU A 108 3.50 11.75 -2.97
CA GLU A 108 3.97 12.83 -2.11
C GLU A 108 3.28 12.71 -0.73
N VAL A 109 3.95 13.22 0.30
CA VAL A 109 3.46 13.18 1.69
C VAL A 109 3.28 14.61 2.17
N TYR A 110 2.04 14.98 2.48
CA TYR A 110 1.69 16.23 3.11
C TYR A 110 1.31 15.98 4.56
N LEU A 111 1.59 16.96 5.42
CA LEU A 111 1.11 17.02 6.79
C LEU A 111 0.23 18.26 6.92
N ILE A 112 -0.99 18.07 7.39
CA ILE A 112 -1.93 19.13 7.73
C ILE A 112 -1.96 19.26 9.25
N SER A 113 -1.71 20.46 9.74
CA SER A 113 -1.76 20.77 11.17
C SER A 113 -2.99 21.59 11.51
N ARG A 114 -3.73 21.16 12.54
CA ARG A 114 -4.79 21.96 13.18
C ARG A 114 -4.23 23.15 13.96
N GLY A 115 -2.93 23.15 14.24
CA GLY A 115 -2.26 24.10 15.11
C GLY A 115 -2.00 23.50 16.48
N THR A 116 -0.75 23.14 16.73
CA THR A 116 -0.27 22.62 18.02
C THR A 116 0.79 23.57 18.58
N PRO A 117 1.19 23.42 19.87
CA PRO A 117 2.25 24.25 20.44
C PRO A 117 3.60 24.17 19.70
N VAL A 118 3.86 23.08 18.97
CA VAL A 118 5.11 22.88 18.22
C VAL A 118 4.97 23.06 16.71
N LEU A 119 3.77 22.85 16.17
CA LEU A 119 3.51 22.87 14.73
C LEU A 119 2.35 23.83 14.43
N PRO A 120 2.62 25.05 13.92
CA PRO A 120 1.57 26.01 13.55
C PRO A 120 0.51 25.42 12.61
N SER A 121 -0.69 25.99 12.59
CA SER A 121 -1.74 25.52 11.70
C SER A 121 -1.37 25.72 10.22
N GLY A 122 -1.84 24.81 9.37
CA GLY A 122 -1.69 24.92 7.92
C GLY A 122 -1.09 23.68 7.28
N LEU A 123 -0.43 23.90 6.13
CA LEU A 123 -0.03 22.84 5.20
C LEU A 123 1.48 22.72 5.12
N TYR A 124 1.94 21.48 5.23
CA TYR A 124 3.34 21.12 5.17
C TYR A 124 3.54 20.06 4.10
N ASN A 125 4.62 20.15 3.34
CA ASN A 125 5.07 19.06 2.47
C ASN A 125 6.35 18.44 3.06
N TYR A 126 6.41 17.11 3.07
CA TYR A 126 7.57 16.37 3.55
C TYR A 126 8.66 16.26 2.47
N GLN A 127 9.78 16.92 2.72
CA GLN A 127 10.93 16.95 1.83
C GLN A 127 11.86 15.77 2.12
N CYS A 128 11.74 14.72 1.31
CA CYS A 128 12.52 13.49 1.46
C CYS A 128 14.04 13.73 1.38
N LEU A 129 14.50 14.61 0.48
CA LEU A 129 15.94 14.89 0.28
C LEU A 129 16.63 15.46 1.52
N THR A 130 15.93 16.35 2.23
CA THR A 130 16.50 17.12 3.35
C THR A 130 16.04 16.62 4.71
N HIS A 131 15.12 15.64 4.73
CA HIS A 131 14.37 15.21 5.91
C HIS A 131 13.85 16.42 6.69
N SER A 132 12.93 17.16 6.07
CA SER A 132 12.36 18.38 6.64
C SER A 132 10.89 18.56 6.22
N LEU A 133 10.18 19.45 6.90
CA LEU A 133 8.83 19.88 6.51
C LEU A 133 8.88 21.31 6.01
N VAL A 134 8.38 21.56 4.80
CA VAL A 134 8.18 22.93 4.30
C VAL A 134 6.76 23.35 4.60
N HIS A 135 6.60 24.32 5.50
CA HIS A 135 5.33 24.98 5.81
C HIS A 135 5.05 26.03 4.72
N PHE A 136 4.38 25.59 3.66
CA PHE A 136 4.14 26.42 2.47
C PHE A 136 2.86 27.24 2.56
N TRP A 137 1.97 26.92 3.50
CA TRP A 137 0.72 27.64 3.70
C TRP A 137 0.35 27.72 5.18
N GLN A 138 0.23 28.94 5.72
CA GLN A 138 -0.15 29.19 7.10
C GLN A 138 -1.57 29.74 7.19
N SER A 139 -2.53 28.87 7.49
CA SER A 139 -3.90 29.23 7.81
C SER A 139 -4.56 28.14 8.64
N ASP A 140 -5.72 28.40 9.23
CA ASP A 140 -6.56 27.34 9.78
C ASP A 140 -7.33 26.69 8.63
N VAL A 141 -6.96 25.45 8.31
CA VAL A 141 -7.53 24.66 7.19
C VAL A 141 -8.28 23.42 7.69
N TRP A 142 -8.35 23.21 9.01
CA TRP A 142 -8.82 21.95 9.56
C TRP A 142 -10.31 21.74 9.31
N ASN A 143 -11.12 22.79 9.45
CA ASN A 143 -12.55 22.73 9.13
C ASN A 143 -12.81 22.39 7.65
N ALA A 144 -12.00 22.93 6.73
CA ALA A 144 -12.10 22.60 5.31
C ALA A 144 -11.74 21.13 5.04
N LEU A 145 -10.75 20.59 5.76
CA LEU A 145 -10.42 19.16 5.70
C LEU A 145 -11.56 18.30 6.25
N GLN A 146 -12.18 18.70 7.38
CA GLN A 146 -13.34 18.03 7.95
C GLN A 146 -14.51 18.01 6.96
N GLU A 147 -14.84 19.15 6.35
CA GLU A 147 -15.89 19.24 5.33
C GLU A 147 -15.59 18.36 4.11
N ALA A 148 -14.35 18.41 3.60
CA ALA A 148 -13.91 17.58 2.48
C ALA A 148 -13.97 16.07 2.79
N CYS A 149 -13.81 15.70 4.06
CA CYS A 149 -13.95 14.32 4.53
C CYS A 149 -15.34 14.04 5.11
N PHE A 150 -16.36 14.83 4.76
CA PHE A 150 -17.76 14.65 5.17
C PHE A 150 -17.95 14.54 6.69
N TRP A 151 -17.19 15.35 7.45
CA TRP A 151 -17.18 15.36 8.91
C TRP A 151 -16.85 13.99 9.52
N HIS A 152 -15.88 13.31 8.94
CA HIS A 152 -15.40 12.03 9.46
C HIS A 152 -15.02 12.15 10.94
N PRO A 153 -15.54 11.29 11.85
CA PRO A 153 -15.49 11.51 13.29
C PRO A 153 -14.08 11.59 13.86
N VAL A 154 -13.13 10.88 13.24
CA VAL A 154 -11.73 10.88 13.68
C VAL A 154 -11.12 12.30 13.62
N LEU A 155 -11.47 13.10 12.60
CA LEU A 155 -10.93 14.44 12.44
C LEU A 155 -11.41 15.42 13.52
N GLU A 156 -12.46 15.09 14.27
CA GLU A 156 -12.91 15.93 15.40
C GLU A 156 -11.90 15.89 16.55
N SER A 157 -11.25 14.74 16.77
CA SER A 157 -10.41 14.47 17.94
C SER A 157 -8.91 14.57 17.65
N THR A 158 -8.49 14.38 16.40
CA THR A 158 -7.08 14.49 16.01
C THR A 158 -6.64 15.94 15.77
N GLU A 159 -5.32 16.18 15.83
CA GLU A 159 -4.72 17.50 15.60
C GLU A 159 -3.84 17.55 14.35
N LEU A 160 -3.47 16.40 13.80
CA LEU A 160 -2.61 16.25 12.64
C LEU A 160 -3.22 15.25 11.67
N ALA A 161 -3.06 15.47 10.37
CA ALA A 161 -3.41 14.50 9.34
C ALA A 161 -2.34 14.44 8.26
N ILE A 162 -1.95 13.25 7.85
CA ILE A 162 -1.19 13.05 6.63
C ILE A 162 -2.16 13.03 5.45
N VAL A 163 -1.76 13.61 4.32
CA VAL A 163 -2.42 13.35 3.04
C VAL A 163 -1.38 12.82 2.07
N THR A 164 -1.63 11.64 1.52
CA THR A 164 -0.81 11.12 0.41
C THR A 164 -1.48 11.50 -0.91
N THR A 165 -0.71 12.08 -1.82
CA THR A 165 -1.14 12.38 -3.19
C THR A 165 -0.31 11.55 -4.16
N ALA A 166 -0.64 11.57 -5.46
CA ALA A 166 0.29 11.12 -6.50
C ALA A 166 0.47 12.14 -7.59
N VAL A 167 1.74 12.40 -7.92
CA VAL A 167 2.14 13.11 -9.13
C VAL A 167 2.14 12.11 -10.29
N PHE A 168 1.07 12.11 -11.10
CA PHE A 168 0.78 11.03 -12.06
C PHE A 168 1.90 10.82 -13.07
N TYR A 169 2.47 11.91 -13.58
CA TYR A 169 3.51 11.87 -14.62
C TYR A 169 4.77 11.12 -14.16
N ARG A 170 5.06 11.08 -12.84
CA ARG A 170 6.20 10.32 -12.31
C ARG A 170 6.20 8.87 -12.75
N SER A 171 5.03 8.23 -12.68
CA SER A 171 4.85 6.85 -13.11
C SER A 171 4.43 6.74 -14.57
N ALA A 172 3.59 7.67 -15.07
CA ALA A 172 3.10 7.64 -16.44
C ALA A 172 4.22 7.82 -17.47
N TRP A 173 5.31 8.51 -17.13
CA TRP A 173 6.51 8.62 -17.96
C TRP A 173 7.03 7.25 -18.43
N ARG A 174 6.95 6.21 -17.57
CA ARG A 174 7.41 4.85 -17.91
C ARG A 174 6.28 3.90 -18.27
N TYR A 175 5.15 4.01 -17.59
CA TYR A 175 4.10 3.00 -17.63
C TYR A 175 2.86 3.44 -18.43
N GLU A 176 2.86 4.65 -19.00
CA GLU A 176 1.72 5.25 -19.69
C GLU A 176 0.44 5.08 -18.84
N ASP A 177 -0.67 4.65 -19.44
CA ASP A 177 -1.92 4.46 -18.70
C ASP A 177 -1.80 3.45 -17.57
N ARG A 178 -0.95 2.41 -17.67
CA ARG A 178 -0.77 1.38 -16.64
C ARG A 178 -0.22 1.94 -15.33
N ALA A 179 0.30 3.17 -15.36
CA ALA A 179 0.83 3.84 -14.19
C ALA A 179 -0.17 3.91 -13.03
N TYR A 180 -1.48 4.05 -13.28
CA TYR A 180 -2.47 4.14 -12.20
C TYR A 180 -2.39 2.93 -11.26
N ARG A 181 -2.34 1.71 -11.81
CA ARG A 181 -2.14 0.49 -11.01
C ARG A 181 -0.89 0.57 -10.13
N ARG A 182 0.22 1.04 -10.69
CA ARG A 182 1.51 1.15 -9.99
C ARG A 182 1.46 2.22 -8.90
N ILE A 183 0.81 3.35 -9.19
CA ILE A 183 0.65 4.48 -8.27
C ILE A 183 -0.06 4.02 -6.99
N PHE A 184 -1.18 3.31 -7.11
CA PHE A 184 -1.92 2.86 -5.94
C PHE A 184 -1.22 1.70 -5.22
N LEU A 185 -0.50 0.82 -5.91
CA LEU A 185 0.37 -0.17 -5.26
C LEU A 185 1.49 0.48 -4.45
N ASP A 186 2.21 1.44 -5.06
CA ASP A 186 3.28 2.20 -4.41
C ASP A 186 2.76 2.97 -3.20
N THR A 187 1.56 3.56 -3.33
CA THR A 187 0.90 4.27 -2.21
C THR A 187 0.48 3.29 -1.12
N GLY A 188 -0.06 2.12 -1.46
CA GLY A 188 -0.33 1.06 -0.50
C GLY A 188 0.90 0.64 0.30
N HIS A 189 2.05 0.49 -0.37
CA HIS A 189 3.31 0.21 0.30
C HIS A 189 3.72 1.31 1.29
N LEU A 190 3.48 2.57 0.95
CA LEU A 190 3.66 3.70 1.85
C LEU A 190 2.67 3.65 3.04
N LEU A 191 1.40 3.34 2.81
CA LEU A 191 0.39 3.20 3.88
C LEU A 191 0.80 2.15 4.92
N GLY A 192 1.32 1.00 4.47
CA GLY A 192 1.83 -0.03 5.39
C GLY A 192 3.03 0.43 6.21
N ASN A 193 3.87 1.32 5.69
CA ASN A 193 4.89 1.95 6.51
C ASN A 193 4.32 3.00 7.46
N ILE A 194 3.31 3.78 7.06
CA ILE A 194 2.70 4.82 7.91
C ILE A 194 2.06 4.18 9.15
N GLU A 195 1.38 3.05 8.99
CA GLU A 195 0.85 2.26 10.11
C GLU A 195 1.95 1.81 11.06
N LEU A 196 2.94 1.08 10.55
CA LEU A 196 4.01 0.53 11.39
C LEU A 196 4.82 1.67 12.03
N ALA A 197 5.18 2.69 11.27
CA ALA A 197 5.87 3.88 11.79
C ALA A 197 5.03 4.66 12.80
N GLY A 198 3.70 4.65 12.65
CA GLY A 198 2.75 5.18 13.61
C GLY A 198 2.87 4.44 14.94
N ALA A 199 2.74 3.11 14.91
CA ALA A 199 2.93 2.28 16.09
C ALA A 199 4.31 2.49 16.74
N LEU A 200 5.37 2.65 15.93
CA LEU A 200 6.72 2.95 16.41
C LEU A 200 6.85 4.34 17.09
N SER A 201 5.89 5.24 16.85
CA SER A 201 5.92 6.65 17.26
C SER A 201 4.72 7.05 18.14
N ASP A 202 4.03 6.08 18.75
CA ASP A 202 2.80 6.26 19.55
C ASP A 202 1.68 6.99 18.80
N TYR A 203 1.55 6.77 17.50
CA TYR A 203 0.44 7.26 16.69
C TYR A 203 -0.35 6.09 16.12
N ARG A 204 -1.67 6.23 16.08
CA ARG A 204 -2.53 5.38 15.25
C ARG A 204 -3.00 6.18 14.04
N PRO A 205 -2.58 5.83 12.82
CA PRO A 205 -3.19 6.42 11.63
C PRO A 205 -4.60 5.85 11.45
N HIS A 206 -5.55 6.71 11.10
CA HIS A 206 -6.88 6.29 10.66
C HIS A 206 -7.00 6.53 9.17
N LEU A 207 -7.46 5.55 8.39
CA LEU A 207 -7.51 5.67 6.95
C LEU A 207 -8.83 6.29 6.49
N ILE A 208 -8.77 7.33 5.65
CA ILE A 208 -9.94 7.94 5.02
C ILE A 208 -9.72 7.94 3.50
N GLY A 209 -10.32 6.95 2.83
CA GLY A 209 -10.35 6.85 1.37
C GLY A 209 -11.55 7.52 0.72
N GLY A 210 -12.56 7.86 1.52
CA GLY A 210 -13.80 8.52 1.12
C GLY A 210 -13.76 10.02 1.39
N PHE A 211 -13.39 10.83 0.42
CA PHE A 211 -13.33 12.28 0.58
C PHE A 211 -13.71 12.95 -0.74
N ALA A 212 -14.19 14.18 -0.67
CA ALA A 212 -14.44 15.00 -1.85
C ALA A 212 -13.09 15.35 -2.52
N ASP A 213 -12.73 14.63 -3.60
CA ASP A 213 -11.40 14.74 -4.23
C ASP A 213 -11.06 16.19 -4.60
N GLU A 214 -11.99 16.89 -5.27
CA GLU A 214 -11.82 18.30 -5.65
C GLU A 214 -11.50 19.19 -4.44
N LYS A 215 -12.21 19.02 -3.32
CA LYS A 215 -11.98 19.82 -2.10
C LYS A 215 -10.64 19.56 -1.45
N VAL A 216 -10.21 18.30 -1.36
CA VAL A 216 -8.90 17.97 -0.77
C VAL A 216 -7.78 18.51 -1.67
N ASN A 217 -7.94 18.41 -2.99
CA ASN A 217 -6.95 18.92 -3.93
C ASN A 217 -6.87 20.45 -3.93
N GLU A 218 -8.01 21.15 -3.89
CA GLU A 218 -8.09 22.60 -3.72
C GLU A 218 -7.46 23.04 -2.40
N LEU A 219 -7.75 22.34 -1.30
CA LEU A 219 -7.16 22.59 0.01
C LEU A 219 -5.64 22.49 -0.02
N LEU A 220 -5.09 21.50 -0.72
CA LEU A 220 -3.65 21.31 -0.86
C LEU A 220 -3.01 22.19 -1.95
N TYR A 221 -3.81 23.01 -2.65
CA TYR A 221 -3.36 23.89 -3.73
C TYR A 221 -2.66 23.12 -4.87
N LEU A 222 -3.25 21.99 -5.27
CA LEU A 222 -2.70 21.11 -6.31
C LEU A 222 -3.17 21.51 -7.72
N ASP A 223 -2.33 21.23 -8.71
CA ASP A 223 -2.75 21.19 -10.11
C ASP A 223 -3.39 19.82 -10.38
N LEU A 224 -4.72 19.84 -10.56
CA LEU A 224 -5.58 18.65 -10.70
C LEU A 224 -5.21 17.76 -11.90
N GLU A 225 -4.55 18.31 -12.93
CA GLU A 225 -4.12 17.52 -14.08
C GLU A 225 -2.81 16.77 -13.80
N GLN A 226 -2.01 17.24 -12.84
CA GLN A 226 -0.68 16.71 -12.55
C GLN A 226 -0.64 15.86 -11.28
N GLU A 227 -1.41 16.25 -10.26
CA GLU A 227 -1.35 15.66 -8.93
C GLU A 227 -2.74 15.59 -8.29
N GLY A 228 -3.06 14.44 -7.68
CA GLY A 228 -4.33 14.24 -6.97
C GLY A 228 -4.16 13.51 -5.65
N ALA A 229 -4.97 13.88 -4.66
CA ALA A 229 -5.05 13.23 -3.36
C ALA A 229 -5.56 11.80 -3.48
N ILE A 230 -4.96 10.90 -2.70
CA ILE A 230 -5.22 9.46 -2.72
C ILE A 230 -5.82 8.99 -1.40
N ALA A 231 -5.24 9.39 -0.27
CA ALA A 231 -5.69 9.01 1.06
C ALA A 231 -5.48 10.16 2.03
N VAL A 232 -6.47 10.39 2.89
CA VAL A 232 -6.36 11.26 4.06
C VAL A 232 -6.18 10.36 5.29
N ILE A 233 -5.25 10.72 6.16
CA ILE A 233 -4.78 9.85 7.24
C ILE A 233 -4.63 10.67 8.53
N PRO A 234 -5.71 10.92 9.29
CA PRO A 234 -5.60 11.55 10.60
C PRO A 234 -4.71 10.72 11.53
N LEU A 235 -3.86 11.41 12.29
CA LEU A 235 -2.92 10.80 13.23
C LEU A 235 -3.46 10.95 14.64
N ALA A 236 -3.94 9.85 15.21
CA ALA A 236 -4.40 9.80 16.59
C ALA A 236 -3.22 9.56 17.54
N ASP A 237 -2.97 10.52 18.43
CA ASP A 237 -1.90 10.46 19.43
C ASP A 237 -2.28 9.48 20.54
N GLN A 238 -1.68 8.29 20.56
CA GLN A 238 -2.00 7.24 21.54
C GLN A 238 -1.55 7.58 22.97
N LEU A 239 -0.77 8.66 23.15
CA LEU A 239 -0.43 9.19 24.48
C LEU A 239 -1.55 10.06 25.06
N LYS A 240 -2.55 10.42 24.25
CA LYS A 240 -3.73 11.19 24.65
C LYS A 240 -4.94 10.27 24.72
N VAL A 241 -5.53 10.11 25.90
CA VAL A 241 -6.66 9.19 26.14
C VAL A 241 -7.85 9.52 25.24
N GLU A 242 -8.09 10.79 24.98
CA GLU A 242 -9.16 11.29 24.10
C GLU A 242 -8.94 10.95 22.61
N GLN A 243 -7.72 10.57 22.21
CA GLN A 243 -7.41 10.13 20.85
C GLN A 243 -7.24 8.60 20.74
N ASN A 244 -7.59 7.83 21.78
CA ASN A 244 -7.76 6.38 21.66
C ASN A 244 -9.12 6.06 21.04
N LEU A 245 -9.23 6.37 19.75
CA LEU A 245 -10.47 6.34 18.99
C LEU A 245 -10.83 4.90 18.56
N PRO A 246 -12.13 4.57 18.44
CA PRO A 246 -12.55 3.30 17.86
C PRO A 246 -12.19 3.22 16.37
N ILE A 247 -12.28 2.01 15.82
CA ILE A 247 -12.22 1.80 14.38
C ILE A 247 -13.32 2.62 13.72
N ALA A 248 -12.99 3.27 12.61
CA ALA A 248 -13.89 4.12 11.84
C ALA A 248 -13.99 3.64 10.38
N PRO A 249 -15.07 3.97 9.66
CA PRO A 249 -15.20 3.59 8.26
C PRO A 249 -14.09 4.19 7.38
N THR A 250 -13.42 3.36 6.59
CA THR A 250 -12.27 3.79 5.79
C THR A 250 -12.62 4.10 4.33
N VAL A 251 -13.79 3.62 3.84
CA VAL A 251 -14.19 3.73 2.43
C VAL A 251 -15.57 4.34 2.22
N LEU A 252 -15.71 5.17 1.18
CA LEU A 252 -16.99 5.57 0.60
C LEU A 252 -17.06 5.14 -0.87
N PRO A 253 -18.24 4.76 -1.38
CA PRO A 253 -18.39 4.42 -2.79
C PRO A 253 -18.31 5.66 -3.67
N SER A 254 -17.76 5.51 -4.88
CA SER A 254 -17.97 6.46 -5.98
C SER A 254 -19.19 6.05 -6.80
N PRO A 255 -19.62 6.87 -7.77
CA PRO A 255 -20.48 6.40 -8.85
C PRO A 255 -19.86 5.22 -9.62
N THR A 256 -20.73 4.46 -10.30
CA THR A 256 -20.34 3.48 -11.32
C THR A 256 -20.65 4.06 -12.69
N GLU A 257 -19.63 4.30 -13.50
CA GLU A 257 -19.74 4.86 -14.84
C GLU A 257 -19.68 3.75 -15.89
N VAL A 258 -20.79 3.54 -16.58
CA VAL A 258 -20.92 2.54 -17.67
C VAL A 258 -21.08 3.19 -19.06
N ASN A 259 -21.28 4.50 -19.09
CA ASN A 259 -21.50 5.29 -20.31
C ASN A 259 -20.33 6.25 -20.54
N TYR A 260 -19.12 5.71 -20.69
CA TYR A 260 -17.92 6.46 -21.02
C TYR A 260 -17.69 6.52 -22.54
N PRO A 261 -17.04 7.57 -23.08
CA PRO A 261 -16.70 7.67 -24.49
C PRO A 261 -15.57 6.69 -24.86
N ASP A 262 -15.23 6.62 -26.15
CA ASP A 262 -13.96 6.01 -26.55
C ASP A 262 -12.81 6.93 -26.13
N ILE A 263 -11.89 6.41 -25.30
CA ILE A 263 -10.83 7.19 -24.67
C ILE A 263 -9.49 6.80 -25.31
N PRO A 264 -8.72 7.71 -25.91
CA PRO A 264 -7.43 7.38 -26.50
C PRO A 264 -6.42 6.78 -25.49
N ASP A 265 -5.50 5.96 -25.98
CA ASP A 265 -4.31 5.56 -25.19
C ASP A 265 -3.51 6.82 -24.81
N GLY A 266 -3.11 6.92 -23.54
CA GLY A 266 -2.44 8.08 -22.93
C GLY A 266 -3.37 9.02 -22.18
N GLU A 267 -4.68 8.95 -22.40
CA GLU A 267 -5.69 9.78 -21.71
C GLU A 267 -6.49 8.98 -20.67
N LEU A 268 -6.41 7.66 -20.71
CA LEU A 268 -7.24 6.75 -19.93
C LEU A 268 -6.95 6.82 -18.43
N LEU A 269 -5.69 7.02 -18.02
CA LEU A 269 -5.34 7.23 -16.61
C LEU A 269 -6.03 8.46 -16.03
N GLY A 270 -5.91 9.61 -16.71
CA GLY A 270 -6.52 10.85 -16.26
C GLY A 270 -8.04 10.77 -16.26
N TYR A 271 -8.62 10.09 -17.25
CA TYR A 271 -10.05 9.82 -17.29
C TYR A 271 -10.52 9.00 -16.09
N LEU A 272 -9.89 7.85 -15.83
CA LEU A 272 -10.28 7.00 -14.70
C LEU A 272 -10.13 7.76 -13.38
N HIS A 273 -9.07 8.57 -13.21
CA HIS A 273 -8.92 9.37 -12.00
C HIS A 273 -10.14 10.25 -11.76
N ARG A 274 -10.56 11.06 -12.75
CA ARG A 274 -11.73 11.93 -12.61
C ARG A 274 -13.04 11.16 -12.44
N ALA A 275 -13.22 10.06 -13.17
CA ALA A 275 -14.43 9.23 -13.09
C ALA A 275 -14.63 8.56 -11.72
N THR A 276 -13.54 8.40 -10.95
CA THR A 276 -13.54 7.74 -9.62
C THR A 276 -13.55 8.72 -8.46
N GLU A 277 -13.74 10.02 -8.73
CA GLU A 277 -13.88 11.04 -7.69
C GLU A 277 -15.20 10.89 -6.92
N ILE A 278 -15.15 11.17 -5.63
CA ILE A 278 -16.35 11.36 -4.83
C ILE A 278 -16.64 12.86 -4.82
N LYS A 279 -17.88 13.23 -5.11
CA LYS A 279 -18.33 14.64 -5.09
C LYS A 279 -18.80 15.03 -3.69
N GLU A 280 -19.09 16.31 -3.51
CA GLU A 280 -19.74 16.82 -2.29
C GLU A 280 -21.01 16.02 -1.94
N GLY A 281 -21.32 15.92 -0.65
CA GLY A 281 -22.52 15.22 -0.16
C GLY A 281 -22.35 13.72 0.11
N GLY A 282 -21.11 13.23 0.21
CA GLY A 282 -20.84 11.91 0.81
C GLY A 282 -21.38 11.82 2.24
N ASP A 283 -21.88 10.65 2.62
CA ASP A 283 -22.48 10.43 3.94
C ASP A 283 -21.90 9.18 4.59
N TRP A 284 -21.00 9.39 5.56
CA TRP A 284 -20.47 8.32 6.41
C TRP A 284 -21.54 7.67 7.30
N LYS A 285 -22.63 8.38 7.62
CA LYS A 285 -23.75 7.89 8.45
C LYS A 285 -24.78 7.11 7.64
N ALA A 286 -24.88 7.32 6.32
CA ALA A 286 -25.74 6.49 5.45
C ALA A 286 -25.30 5.02 5.47
N LYS A 287 -23.99 4.78 5.60
CA LYS A 287 -23.43 3.45 5.85
C LYS A 287 -23.77 2.90 7.22
N ASP A 288 -24.08 3.71 8.23
CA ASP A 288 -24.50 3.23 9.55
C ASP A 288 -25.96 2.72 9.54
N LYS A 289 -26.77 3.11 8.54
CA LYS A 289 -28.15 2.60 8.37
C LYS A 289 -28.26 1.36 7.49
N THR A 290 -27.33 1.17 6.54
CA THR A 290 -27.16 -0.11 5.83
C THR A 290 -26.25 -1.06 6.61
N SER A 291 -25.35 -0.53 7.44
CA SER A 291 -24.71 -1.20 8.57
C SER A 291 -25.67 -1.21 9.77
N LYS A 292 -26.83 -1.88 9.60
CA LYS A 292 -27.10 -2.82 10.69
C LYS A 292 -25.84 -3.66 10.80
N SER A 293 -25.32 -3.74 12.01
CA SER A 293 -24.31 -4.65 12.53
C SER A 293 -24.61 -6.14 12.25
N THR A 294 -25.01 -6.48 11.02
CA THR A 294 -25.45 -7.78 10.54
C THR A 294 -24.78 -8.20 9.25
N GLU A 295 -24.07 -7.32 8.52
CA GLU A 295 -23.27 -7.74 7.33
C GLU A 295 -21.75 -7.62 7.52
N ILE A 296 -21.25 -6.67 8.33
CA ILE A 296 -19.83 -6.65 8.73
C ILE A 296 -19.53 -7.83 9.70
N ASP A 297 -20.58 -8.39 10.31
CA ASP A 297 -20.52 -9.52 11.25
C ASP A 297 -20.80 -10.91 10.62
N GLN A 298 -20.87 -11.04 9.27
CA GLN A 298 -21.31 -12.31 8.63
C GLN A 298 -20.58 -12.72 7.35
N GLN A 299 -19.26 -12.58 7.31
CA GLN A 299 -18.45 -13.64 6.69
C GLN A 299 -17.41 -14.08 7.71
N LEU A 300 -17.81 -14.96 8.63
CA LEU A 300 -16.89 -15.70 9.50
C LEU A 300 -15.97 -16.64 8.71
N GLU A 301 -16.24 -16.84 7.42
CA GLU A 301 -15.55 -17.79 6.57
C GLU A 301 -14.79 -17.08 5.44
N ASP A 302 -13.73 -17.73 4.97
CA ASP A 302 -12.99 -17.34 3.77
C ASP A 302 -13.83 -17.60 2.51
N LYS A 303 -13.69 -16.76 1.47
CA LYS A 303 -14.55 -16.78 0.27
C LYS A 303 -14.59 -18.14 -0.43
N TYR A 304 -13.45 -18.81 -0.54
CA TYR A 304 -13.35 -20.09 -1.25
C TYR A 304 -13.08 -21.25 -0.31
N ASN A 305 -14.10 -22.06 -0.03
CA ASN A 305 -13.98 -23.22 0.86
C ASN A 305 -12.97 -24.29 0.36
N PHE A 306 -12.96 -24.59 -0.95
CA PHE A 306 -12.18 -25.71 -1.53
C PHE A 306 -12.25 -27.00 -0.69
N PRO A 307 -13.46 -27.59 -0.50
CA PRO A 307 -13.71 -28.58 0.54
C PRO A 307 -13.05 -29.95 0.30
N PHE A 308 -12.66 -30.26 -0.94
CA PHE A 308 -12.06 -31.54 -1.33
C PHE A 308 -10.56 -31.42 -1.66
N CYS A 309 -9.96 -30.27 -1.36
CA CYS A 309 -8.53 -30.02 -1.53
C CYS A 309 -7.76 -30.36 -0.26
N ASP A 310 -6.49 -30.70 -0.40
CA ASP A 310 -5.59 -30.86 0.74
C ASP A 310 -5.41 -29.51 1.45
N LYS A 311 -5.47 -29.55 2.79
CA LYS A 311 -5.39 -28.38 3.66
C LYS A 311 -4.18 -28.47 4.57
N VAL A 312 -3.40 -27.40 4.64
CA VAL A 312 -2.24 -27.28 5.52
C VAL A 312 -2.46 -26.10 6.45
N SER A 313 -2.40 -26.33 7.76
CA SER A 313 -2.47 -25.24 8.74
C SER A 313 -1.27 -24.31 8.63
N THR A 314 -1.53 -23.01 8.76
CA THR A 314 -0.53 -21.94 8.77
C THR A 314 -0.37 -21.28 10.13
N ALA A 315 -1.10 -21.77 11.15
CA ALA A 315 -0.91 -21.32 12.52
C ALA A 315 0.57 -21.49 12.92
N THR A 316 1.13 -20.41 13.47
CA THR A 316 2.53 -20.35 13.90
C THR A 316 2.66 -19.36 15.06
N ASN A 317 3.85 -19.27 15.63
CA ASN A 317 4.16 -18.22 16.60
C ASN A 317 4.47 -16.92 15.86
N PRO A 318 4.09 -15.77 16.43
CA PRO A 318 4.38 -14.48 15.81
C PRO A 318 5.89 -14.26 15.68
N ILE A 319 6.28 -13.51 14.64
CA ILE A 319 7.63 -12.98 14.52
C ILE A 319 7.93 -12.17 15.79
N ASP A 320 8.99 -12.54 16.50
CA ASP A 320 9.51 -11.76 17.61
C ASP A 320 10.32 -10.61 17.04
N TRP A 321 9.78 -9.39 17.06
CA TRP A 321 10.48 -8.19 16.60
C TRP A 321 11.48 -7.64 17.65
N GLY A 322 11.66 -8.37 18.76
CA GLY A 322 12.57 -8.04 19.86
C GLY A 322 11.86 -7.29 20.98
N GLU A 323 12.59 -7.11 22.09
CA GLU A 323 12.07 -6.37 23.26
C GLU A 323 11.67 -4.95 22.87
N LEU A 324 10.56 -4.49 23.48
CA LEU A 324 10.23 -3.07 23.52
C LEU A 324 11.43 -2.30 24.08
N THR A 325 11.72 -1.13 23.51
CA THR A 325 12.77 -0.28 24.07
C THR A 325 12.48 0.01 25.57
N SER A 326 13.49 0.43 26.34
CA SER A 326 13.35 0.85 27.75
C SER A 326 12.23 1.87 27.98
N SER A 327 11.84 2.58 26.92
CA SER A 327 10.76 3.55 26.90
C SER A 327 9.36 2.98 26.61
N GLY A 328 9.21 1.65 26.46
CA GLY A 328 7.95 0.96 26.14
C GLY A 328 7.54 1.03 24.68
N ASN A 329 8.35 1.68 23.85
CA ASN A 329 7.96 2.08 22.51
C ASN A 329 8.71 1.25 21.51
N ALA A 330 7.97 0.25 21.03
CA ALA A 330 8.15 -0.43 19.78
C ALA A 330 9.42 -1.28 19.60
N PRO A 331 9.34 -2.36 18.81
CA PRO A 331 10.44 -3.29 18.69
C PRO A 331 11.55 -2.73 17.81
N LYS A 332 12.76 -2.58 18.39
CA LYS A 332 13.94 -2.03 17.70
C LYS A 332 14.23 -2.72 16.36
N ALA A 333 13.99 -4.02 16.27
CA ALA A 333 14.28 -4.77 15.06
C ALA A 333 13.30 -4.44 13.91
N CYS A 334 12.06 -4.04 14.21
CA CYS A 334 11.11 -3.57 13.20
C CYS A 334 11.58 -2.26 12.57
N LEU A 335 11.97 -1.28 13.40
CA LEU A 335 12.55 -0.01 12.96
C LEU A 335 13.77 -0.23 12.04
N ASP A 336 14.73 -1.02 12.51
CA ASP A 336 15.94 -1.36 11.76
C ASP A 336 15.61 -2.03 10.41
N THR A 337 14.59 -2.91 10.40
CA THR A 337 14.14 -3.61 9.19
C THR A 337 13.57 -2.65 8.17
N ILE A 338 12.72 -1.69 8.58
CA ILE A 338 12.18 -0.65 7.69
C ILE A 338 13.32 0.12 7.00
N LEU A 339 14.33 0.52 7.77
CA LEU A 339 15.46 1.30 7.26
C LEU A 339 16.38 0.48 6.34
N LYS A 340 16.54 -0.82 6.58
CA LYS A 340 17.41 -1.72 5.80
C LYS A 340 16.71 -2.35 4.59
N ARG A 341 15.37 -2.36 4.56
CA ARG A 341 14.56 -3.08 3.56
C ARG A 341 14.93 -2.71 2.12
N ARG A 342 15.21 -3.72 1.28
CA ARG A 342 15.42 -3.57 -0.16
C ARG A 342 14.69 -4.64 -0.95
N SER A 343 14.18 -4.27 -2.11
CA SER A 343 13.66 -5.24 -3.07
C SER A 343 14.83 -6.05 -3.63
N THR A 344 14.75 -7.36 -3.49
CA THR A 344 15.79 -8.31 -3.88
C THR A 344 15.88 -8.40 -5.40
N ARG A 345 17.10 -8.36 -5.94
CA ARG A 345 17.33 -8.34 -7.40
C ARG A 345 17.40 -9.73 -8.03
N ALA A 346 17.75 -10.75 -7.26
CA ALA A 346 17.87 -12.13 -7.72
C ALA A 346 17.82 -13.10 -6.54
N TYR A 347 17.29 -14.30 -6.77
CA TYR A 347 17.23 -15.37 -5.78
C TYR A 347 18.29 -16.46 -6.03
N SER A 348 18.67 -17.16 -4.97
CA SER A 348 19.48 -18.37 -5.04
C SER A 348 18.60 -19.62 -5.22
N ALA A 349 19.23 -20.79 -5.31
CA ALA A 349 18.56 -22.08 -5.44
C ALA A 349 17.97 -22.60 -4.12
N ALA A 350 18.24 -21.95 -2.98
CA ALA A 350 17.88 -22.46 -1.67
C ALA A 350 16.38 -22.30 -1.36
N ASN A 351 15.82 -23.29 -0.68
CA ASN A 351 14.41 -23.33 -0.28
C ASN A 351 14.11 -22.40 0.90
N LEU A 352 12.82 -22.06 1.02
CA LEU A 352 12.24 -21.57 2.26
C LEU A 352 11.87 -22.78 3.13
N THR A 353 11.83 -22.58 4.43
CA THR A 353 11.17 -23.51 5.35
C THR A 353 9.67 -23.22 5.40
N LEU A 354 8.85 -24.19 5.79
CA LEU A 354 7.42 -23.97 5.99
C LEU A 354 7.16 -22.93 7.09
N GLU A 355 7.93 -22.96 8.19
CA GLU A 355 7.80 -21.98 9.27
C GLU A 355 8.12 -20.55 8.84
N GLU A 356 9.11 -20.35 7.96
CA GLU A 356 9.34 -19.03 7.36
C GLU A 356 8.15 -18.55 6.53
N LEU A 357 7.54 -19.41 5.72
CA LEU A 357 6.33 -19.05 4.96
C LEU A 357 5.18 -18.70 5.91
N LYS A 358 4.96 -19.49 6.97
CA LYS A 358 3.92 -19.22 7.96
C LYS A 358 4.17 -17.88 8.67
N ALA A 359 5.40 -17.61 9.11
CA ALA A 359 5.75 -16.36 9.79
C ALA A 359 5.49 -15.12 8.90
N LEU A 360 5.75 -15.23 7.59
CA LEU A 360 5.42 -14.17 6.61
C LEU A 360 3.92 -13.92 6.52
N LEU A 361 3.12 -14.98 6.44
CA LEU A 361 1.65 -14.91 6.38
C LEU A 361 1.07 -14.41 7.70
N ASP A 362 1.62 -14.85 8.82
CA ASP A 362 1.20 -14.44 10.15
C ASP A 362 1.37 -12.93 10.35
N PHE A 363 2.57 -12.38 10.11
CA PHE A 363 2.78 -10.93 10.24
C PHE A 363 1.90 -10.12 9.28
N THR A 364 1.62 -10.65 8.09
CA THR A 364 0.87 -9.94 7.06
C THR A 364 -0.63 -9.94 7.32
N TYR A 365 -1.20 -11.07 7.76
CA TYR A 365 -2.65 -11.29 7.80
C TYR A 365 -3.21 -11.53 9.21
N GLN A 366 -2.36 -11.69 10.23
CA GLN A 366 -2.75 -11.92 11.62
C GLN A 366 -2.22 -10.81 12.55
N PRO A 367 -2.50 -9.52 12.28
CA PRO A 367 -1.97 -8.40 13.07
C PRO A 367 -2.31 -8.52 14.57
N GLN A 368 -3.42 -9.16 14.93
CA GLN A 368 -3.83 -9.39 16.31
C GLN A 368 -2.80 -10.19 17.14
N HIS A 369 -1.91 -10.96 16.50
CA HIS A 369 -0.84 -11.70 17.20
C HIS A 369 0.31 -10.79 17.65
N TYR A 370 0.32 -9.50 17.27
CA TYR A 370 1.42 -8.57 17.52
C TYR A 370 1.07 -7.44 18.51
N ILE A 371 -0.11 -7.48 19.15
CA ILE A 371 -0.57 -6.48 20.11
C ILE A 371 0.40 -6.36 21.29
N GLU A 372 0.87 -7.49 21.82
CA GLU A 372 1.82 -7.51 22.96
C GLU A 372 3.20 -6.94 22.59
N GLN A 373 3.51 -6.83 21.30
CA GLN A 373 4.72 -6.18 20.79
C GLN A 373 4.50 -4.69 20.46
N GLY A 374 3.34 -4.13 20.83
CA GLY A 374 3.01 -2.71 20.63
C GLY A 374 2.63 -2.34 19.19
N LEU A 375 2.26 -3.32 18.35
CA LEU A 375 1.70 -3.07 17.02
C LEU A 375 0.17 -3.06 17.05
N ASP A 376 -0.46 -2.38 16.08
CA ASP A 376 -1.91 -2.38 15.95
C ASP A 376 -2.41 -3.80 15.59
N GLY A 377 -3.35 -4.31 16.39
CA GLY A 377 -3.97 -5.61 16.17
C GLY A 377 -5.08 -5.61 15.11
N THR A 378 -5.58 -4.42 14.76
CA THR A 378 -6.65 -4.21 13.77
C THR A 378 -6.35 -2.95 12.96
N PRO A 379 -5.24 -2.94 12.20
CA PRO A 379 -4.90 -1.79 11.38
C PRO A 379 -5.93 -1.49 10.30
N ASP A 380 -6.02 -0.21 9.93
CA ASP A 380 -6.96 0.25 8.92
C ASP A 380 -6.49 -0.16 7.50
N TYR A 381 -7.35 -0.90 6.82
CA TYR A 381 -7.35 -1.12 5.38
C TYR A 381 -8.60 -0.49 4.76
N PHE A 382 -8.65 -0.36 3.44
CA PHE A 382 -9.87 0.09 2.78
C PHE A 382 -10.96 -0.97 2.85
N ASP A 383 -10.73 -2.15 2.28
CA ASP A 383 -11.66 -3.29 2.38
C ASP A 383 -10.99 -4.63 2.02
N LEU A 384 -10.33 -5.27 2.99
CA LEU A 384 -9.68 -6.58 2.78
C LEU A 384 -10.66 -7.70 2.41
N SER A 385 -11.97 -7.54 2.64
CA SER A 385 -12.95 -8.56 2.23
C SER A 385 -13.09 -8.68 0.71
N LEU A 386 -12.49 -7.74 -0.05
CA LEU A 386 -12.47 -7.75 -1.51
C LEU A 386 -11.16 -8.34 -2.08
N ILE A 387 -10.17 -8.65 -1.24
CA ILE A 387 -8.89 -9.22 -1.66
C ILE A 387 -8.79 -10.69 -1.26
N GLU A 388 -8.47 -11.52 -2.24
CA GLU A 388 -8.13 -12.92 -2.04
C GLU A 388 -6.62 -13.14 -2.23
N THR A 389 -6.09 -14.20 -1.62
CA THR A 389 -4.66 -14.52 -1.68
C THR A 389 -4.45 -15.92 -2.22
N PHE A 390 -3.66 -16.02 -3.30
CA PHE A 390 -3.18 -17.29 -3.84
C PHE A 390 -1.66 -17.35 -3.78
N ILE A 391 -1.11 -18.54 -3.61
CA ILE A 391 0.34 -18.74 -3.46
C ILE A 391 0.79 -19.87 -4.38
N ALA A 392 1.65 -19.54 -5.35
CA ALA A 392 2.36 -20.54 -6.12
C ALA A 392 3.65 -20.92 -5.37
N VAL A 393 3.71 -22.17 -4.91
CA VAL A 393 4.83 -22.76 -4.17
C VAL A 393 5.69 -23.55 -5.14
N SER A 394 6.99 -23.24 -5.16
CA SER A 394 7.98 -23.91 -6.00
C SER A 394 9.18 -24.45 -5.23
N GLY A 395 9.33 -24.14 -3.94
CA GLY A 395 10.49 -24.57 -3.15
C GLY A 395 10.38 -24.21 -1.67
N VAL A 396 9.38 -24.76 -1.01
CA VAL A 396 9.17 -24.67 0.45
C VAL A 396 9.31 -26.08 1.01
N ASN A 397 10.19 -26.28 2.00
CA ASN A 397 10.37 -27.60 2.61
C ASN A 397 9.06 -28.07 3.27
N ASP A 398 8.77 -29.36 3.15
CA ASP A 398 7.58 -30.00 3.74
C ASP A 398 6.23 -29.45 3.22
N LEU A 399 6.25 -28.79 2.06
CA LEU A 399 5.06 -28.34 1.35
C LEU A 399 5.20 -28.67 -0.14
N GLU A 400 4.20 -29.34 -0.70
CA GLU A 400 4.25 -29.75 -2.11
C GLU A 400 4.25 -28.57 -3.07
N GLU A 401 4.92 -28.71 -4.21
CA GLU A 401 4.89 -27.71 -5.26
C GLU A 401 3.50 -27.64 -5.91
N GLY A 402 2.98 -26.43 -6.03
CA GLY A 402 1.60 -26.25 -6.47
C GLY A 402 1.11 -24.84 -6.33
N CYS A 403 -0.19 -24.66 -6.54
CA CYS A 403 -0.88 -23.41 -6.23
C CYS A 403 -1.86 -23.67 -5.08
N TYR A 404 -1.86 -22.75 -4.13
CA TYR A 404 -2.68 -22.81 -2.92
C TYR A 404 -3.53 -21.56 -2.83
N TYR A 405 -4.78 -21.70 -2.42
CA TYR A 405 -5.54 -20.59 -1.86
C TYR A 405 -5.14 -20.43 -0.39
N TYR A 406 -4.78 -19.22 0.02
CA TYR A 406 -4.56 -18.89 1.41
C TYR A 406 -5.85 -18.35 2.01
N ALA A 407 -6.35 -19.04 3.03
CA ALA A 407 -7.57 -18.76 3.75
C ALA A 407 -7.19 -18.11 5.11
N PRO A 408 -7.06 -16.77 5.19
CA PRO A 408 -6.51 -16.10 6.37
C PRO A 408 -7.37 -16.29 7.63
N LYS A 409 -8.70 -16.40 7.53
CA LYS A 409 -9.57 -16.56 8.70
C LYS A 409 -9.43 -17.97 9.28
N ALA A 410 -9.41 -18.98 8.42
CA ALA A 410 -9.15 -20.37 8.82
C ALA A 410 -7.66 -20.64 9.15
N GLN A 411 -6.75 -19.74 8.74
CA GLN A 411 -5.31 -19.94 8.75
C GLN A 411 -4.89 -21.23 8.03
N GLU A 412 -5.36 -21.41 6.80
CA GLU A 412 -5.09 -22.61 5.99
C GLU A 412 -4.52 -22.27 4.61
N LEU A 413 -3.63 -23.13 4.10
CA LEU A 413 -3.34 -23.25 2.68
C LEU A 413 -4.16 -24.40 2.10
N ARG A 414 -4.95 -24.13 1.06
CA ARG A 414 -5.80 -25.12 0.37
C ARG A 414 -5.25 -25.37 -1.03
N GLN A 415 -4.71 -26.56 -1.29
CA GLN A 415 -4.02 -26.87 -2.54
C GLN A 415 -5.03 -26.99 -3.71
N ILE A 416 -4.96 -26.08 -4.67
CA ILE A 416 -5.86 -26.05 -5.83
C ILE A 416 -5.22 -26.62 -7.10
N ARG A 417 -3.89 -26.70 -7.15
CA ARG A 417 -3.11 -27.33 -8.23
C ARG A 417 -1.86 -27.98 -7.67
N PHE A 418 -1.51 -29.15 -8.20
CA PHE A 418 -0.24 -29.84 -7.96
C PHE A 418 0.62 -29.76 -9.23
N LYS A 419 1.66 -28.93 -9.22
CA LYS A 419 2.56 -28.70 -10.37
C LYS A 419 3.76 -27.83 -9.98
N ASN A 420 4.92 -28.10 -10.58
CA ASN A 420 6.03 -27.15 -10.60
C ASN A 420 5.74 -26.01 -11.59
N PHE A 421 5.55 -24.79 -11.08
CA PHE A 421 5.19 -23.62 -11.89
C PHE A 421 6.37 -22.72 -12.28
N ARG A 422 7.64 -23.12 -12.06
CA ARG A 422 8.79 -22.21 -12.24
C ARG A 422 8.90 -21.63 -13.65
N LYS A 423 8.68 -22.46 -14.68
CA LYS A 423 8.76 -22.02 -16.09
C LYS A 423 7.61 -21.08 -16.42
N GLU A 424 6.44 -21.37 -15.91
CA GLU A 424 5.24 -20.57 -16.12
C GLU A 424 5.34 -19.25 -15.36
N LEU A 425 5.78 -19.25 -14.09
CA LEU A 425 5.99 -18.03 -13.30
C LEU A 425 7.03 -17.10 -13.94
N HIS A 426 8.08 -17.65 -14.54
CA HIS A 426 9.03 -16.87 -15.35
C HIS A 426 8.32 -16.14 -16.48
N PHE A 427 7.51 -16.86 -17.25
CA PHE A 427 6.72 -16.30 -18.34
C PHE A 427 5.70 -15.26 -17.84
N LEU A 428 4.87 -15.62 -16.86
CA LEU A 428 3.83 -14.78 -16.27
C LEU A 428 4.39 -13.47 -15.71
N CYS A 429 5.59 -13.49 -15.12
CA CYS A 429 6.28 -12.29 -14.63
C CYS A 429 7.05 -11.54 -15.73
N LEU A 430 6.60 -11.60 -16.99
CA LEU A 430 7.20 -10.93 -18.14
C LEU A 430 8.66 -11.32 -18.40
N GLY A 431 9.01 -12.58 -18.15
CA GLY A 431 10.38 -13.09 -18.34
C GLY A 431 11.37 -12.69 -17.24
N GLN A 432 10.88 -12.31 -16.06
CA GLN A 432 11.74 -11.96 -14.93
C GLN A 432 12.18 -13.20 -14.17
N ASP A 433 13.50 -13.38 -14.02
CA ASP A 433 14.12 -14.46 -13.23
C ASP A 433 13.62 -14.52 -11.77
N LEU A 434 13.17 -13.39 -11.20
CA LEU A 434 12.54 -13.35 -9.89
C LEU A 434 11.33 -14.30 -9.79
N GLY A 435 10.49 -14.37 -10.83
CA GLY A 435 9.35 -15.30 -10.87
C GLY A 435 9.80 -16.75 -10.98
N ARG A 436 10.84 -17.04 -11.76
CA ARG A 436 11.41 -18.39 -11.94
C ARG A 436 12.04 -18.94 -10.66
N ASP A 437 12.85 -18.10 -10.02
CA ASP A 437 13.78 -18.49 -8.97
C ASP A 437 13.18 -18.33 -7.56
N ALA A 438 12.00 -17.70 -7.48
CA ALA A 438 11.20 -17.65 -6.26
C ALA A 438 10.89 -19.06 -5.73
N ARG A 439 10.65 -19.10 -4.42
CA ARG A 439 10.28 -20.29 -3.65
C ARG A 439 8.80 -20.30 -3.32
N ALA A 440 8.24 -19.12 -3.11
CA ALA A 440 6.82 -18.85 -3.10
C ALA A 440 6.55 -17.54 -3.86
N VAL A 441 5.42 -17.47 -4.55
CA VAL A 441 4.93 -16.26 -5.21
C VAL A 441 3.51 -16.03 -4.74
N VAL A 442 3.28 -14.92 -4.06
CA VAL A 442 1.98 -14.51 -3.52
C VAL A 442 1.27 -13.65 -4.55
N PHE A 443 0.01 -13.95 -4.81
CA PHE A 443 -0.89 -13.25 -5.71
C PHE A 443 -2.04 -12.67 -4.89
N HIS A 444 -2.19 -11.35 -4.94
CA HIS A 444 -3.40 -10.69 -4.46
C HIS A 444 -4.37 -10.54 -5.64
N THR A 445 -5.59 -11.04 -5.48
CA THR A 445 -6.63 -10.96 -6.50
C THR A 445 -7.90 -10.31 -5.97
N ALA A 446 -8.78 -9.88 -6.87
CA ALA A 446 -10.08 -9.35 -6.51
C ALA A 446 -11.12 -9.63 -7.60
N ASP A 447 -12.36 -9.89 -7.17
CA ASP A 447 -13.53 -9.88 -8.06
C ASP A 447 -13.94 -8.43 -8.35
N LEU A 448 -13.46 -7.90 -9.47
CA LEU A 448 -13.67 -6.50 -9.84
C LEU A 448 -15.15 -6.16 -10.02
N GLN A 449 -15.96 -7.10 -10.49
CA GLN A 449 -17.39 -6.85 -10.67
C GLN A 449 -18.07 -6.66 -9.31
N LYS A 450 -17.79 -7.53 -8.33
CA LYS A 450 -18.31 -7.36 -6.96
C LYS A 450 -17.76 -6.13 -6.27
N ALA A 451 -16.47 -5.84 -6.46
CA ALA A 451 -15.85 -4.65 -5.89
C ALA A 451 -16.50 -3.35 -6.41
N VAL A 452 -16.71 -3.25 -7.74
CA VAL A 452 -17.39 -2.10 -8.36
C VAL A 452 -18.86 -2.03 -7.94
N ALA A 453 -19.55 -3.16 -7.83
CA ALA A 453 -20.93 -3.18 -7.36
C ALA A 453 -21.08 -2.65 -5.93
N ARG A 454 -20.04 -2.82 -5.09
CA ARG A 454 -20.04 -2.38 -3.68
C ARG A 454 -19.53 -0.94 -3.49
N LEU A 455 -18.46 -0.57 -4.19
CA LEU A 455 -17.69 0.67 -3.92
C LEU A 455 -17.59 1.61 -5.14
N GLY A 456 -18.29 1.32 -6.23
CA GLY A 456 -18.16 2.06 -7.48
C GLY A 456 -16.80 1.85 -8.16
N ASP A 457 -16.51 2.62 -9.20
CA ASP A 457 -15.24 2.50 -9.92
C ASP A 457 -14.01 2.83 -9.04
N ARG A 458 -14.20 3.62 -7.98
CA ARG A 458 -13.16 3.94 -6.99
C ARG A 458 -12.66 2.72 -6.23
N ALA A 459 -13.41 1.62 -6.21
CA ALA A 459 -12.93 0.32 -5.73
C ALA A 459 -11.54 -0.03 -6.28
N TYR A 460 -11.26 0.35 -7.53
CA TYR A 460 -9.97 0.12 -8.18
C TYR A 460 -8.79 0.72 -7.42
N ARG A 461 -8.96 1.92 -6.85
CA ARG A 461 -7.94 2.60 -6.03
C ARG A 461 -7.68 1.81 -4.74
N TYR A 462 -8.76 1.44 -4.05
CA TYR A 462 -8.73 0.74 -2.77
C TYR A 462 -8.04 -0.62 -2.88
N LEU A 463 -8.42 -1.43 -3.87
CA LEU A 463 -7.84 -2.76 -4.10
C LEU A 463 -6.33 -2.73 -4.29
N HIS A 464 -5.82 -1.79 -5.08
CA HIS A 464 -4.39 -1.68 -5.33
C HIS A 464 -3.63 -1.14 -4.11
N MET A 465 -4.22 -0.23 -3.34
CA MET A 465 -3.60 0.23 -2.09
C MET A 465 -3.56 -0.86 -1.03
N ASP A 466 -4.65 -1.59 -0.83
CA ASP A 466 -4.67 -2.70 0.14
C ASP A 466 -3.68 -3.81 -0.27
N ALA A 467 -3.59 -4.15 -1.55
CA ALA A 467 -2.60 -5.12 -2.05
C ALA A 467 -1.15 -4.63 -1.83
N GLY A 468 -0.88 -3.34 -2.07
CA GLY A 468 0.42 -2.73 -1.78
C GLY A 468 0.74 -2.71 -0.28
N HIS A 469 -0.27 -2.45 0.55
CA HIS A 469 -0.15 -2.44 2.01
C HIS A 469 0.19 -3.84 2.53
N LEU A 470 -0.59 -4.88 2.17
CA LEU A 470 -0.26 -6.27 2.47
C LEU A 470 1.13 -6.65 1.94
N GLY A 471 1.46 -6.20 0.73
CA GLY A 471 2.78 -6.35 0.13
C GLY A 471 3.90 -5.76 1.00
N GLN A 472 3.70 -4.62 1.65
CA GLN A 472 4.71 -4.02 2.52
C GLN A 472 4.97 -4.85 3.77
N ARG A 473 3.92 -5.40 4.39
CA ARG A 473 4.06 -6.30 5.54
C ARG A 473 4.85 -7.55 5.16
N LEU A 474 4.53 -8.17 4.02
CA LEU A 474 5.32 -9.28 3.45
C LEU A 474 6.79 -8.89 3.22
N ASN A 475 7.03 -7.69 2.67
CA ASN A 475 8.38 -7.21 2.42
C ASN A 475 9.18 -7.07 3.72
N LEU A 476 8.60 -6.49 4.76
CA LEU A 476 9.31 -6.26 6.02
C LEU A 476 9.55 -7.58 6.77
N ALA A 477 8.54 -8.45 6.86
CA ALA A 477 8.72 -9.78 7.47
C ALA A 477 9.81 -10.59 6.75
N ALA A 478 9.85 -10.56 5.40
CA ALA A 478 10.88 -11.26 4.65
C ALA A 478 12.28 -10.71 4.93
N ILE A 479 12.45 -9.39 4.98
CA ILE A 479 13.76 -8.80 5.29
C ILE A 479 14.19 -9.13 6.72
N TYR A 480 13.26 -9.10 7.68
CA TYR A 480 13.55 -9.46 9.07
C TYR A 480 14.05 -10.89 9.21
N LEU A 481 13.41 -11.83 8.50
CA LEU A 481 13.78 -13.25 8.48
C LEU A 481 15.02 -13.56 7.62
N GLY A 482 15.72 -12.54 7.11
CA GLY A 482 16.89 -12.72 6.24
C GLY A 482 16.56 -13.31 4.86
N LEU A 483 15.31 -13.19 4.42
CA LEU A 483 14.81 -13.65 3.13
C LEU A 483 14.92 -12.54 2.08
N GLY A 484 14.73 -12.95 0.83
CA GLY A 484 14.60 -12.09 -0.32
C GLY A 484 13.15 -11.92 -0.71
N VAL A 485 12.81 -10.72 -1.14
CA VAL A 485 11.45 -10.33 -1.52
C VAL A 485 11.46 -9.26 -2.61
N SER A 486 10.51 -9.34 -3.54
CA SER A 486 10.25 -8.25 -4.48
C SER A 486 8.82 -8.31 -5.00
N GLY A 487 8.16 -7.16 -5.00
CA GLY A 487 6.93 -6.94 -5.75
C GLY A 487 7.16 -6.99 -7.26
N ILE A 488 6.14 -7.44 -7.99
CA ILE A 488 6.09 -7.48 -9.45
C ILE A 488 4.79 -6.80 -9.89
N GLY A 489 4.92 -5.60 -10.44
CA GLY A 489 3.75 -4.83 -10.89
C GLY A 489 3.25 -5.21 -12.28
N GLY A 490 4.08 -5.80 -13.14
CA GLY A 490 3.71 -6.19 -14.50
C GLY A 490 3.72 -7.71 -14.67
N PHE A 491 2.63 -8.25 -15.21
CA PHE A 491 2.44 -9.67 -15.42
C PHE A 491 1.42 -9.90 -16.55
N PHE A 492 1.34 -11.12 -17.07
CA PHE A 492 0.34 -11.52 -18.07
C PHE A 492 -0.98 -11.89 -17.38
N ASP A 493 -1.82 -10.88 -17.13
CA ASP A 493 -3.01 -10.94 -16.25
C ASP A 493 -3.88 -12.19 -16.48
N ASP A 494 -4.40 -12.39 -17.70
CA ASP A 494 -5.35 -13.49 -17.99
C ASP A 494 -4.70 -14.87 -17.92
N GLN A 495 -3.42 -14.97 -18.30
CA GLN A 495 -2.69 -16.22 -18.28
C GLN A 495 -2.37 -16.69 -16.85
N VAL A 496 -2.34 -15.80 -15.86
CA VAL A 496 -2.14 -16.19 -14.46
C VAL A 496 -3.26 -17.11 -14.00
N ASN A 497 -4.52 -16.74 -14.25
CA ASN A 497 -5.68 -17.52 -13.84
C ASN A 497 -5.69 -18.90 -14.50
N GLU A 498 -5.46 -18.94 -15.82
CA GLU A 498 -5.43 -20.18 -16.59
C GLU A 498 -4.37 -21.15 -16.05
N VAL A 499 -3.15 -20.66 -15.82
CA VAL A 499 -2.02 -21.49 -15.39
C VAL A 499 -2.20 -21.96 -13.94
N LEU A 500 -2.53 -21.06 -13.03
CA LEU A 500 -2.53 -21.35 -11.58
C LEU A 500 -3.86 -21.94 -11.08
N GLY A 501 -4.90 -21.92 -11.91
CA GLY A 501 -6.22 -22.39 -11.52
C GLY A 501 -6.97 -21.44 -10.60
N ILE A 502 -6.58 -20.16 -10.57
CA ILE A 502 -7.30 -19.11 -9.86
C ILE A 502 -8.66 -18.93 -10.55
N PRO A 503 -9.78 -18.79 -9.80
CA PRO A 503 -11.11 -18.60 -10.39
C PRO A 503 -11.14 -17.47 -11.41
N VAL A 504 -11.92 -17.62 -12.48
CA VAL A 504 -11.91 -16.69 -13.63
C VAL A 504 -12.43 -15.28 -13.28
N ASP A 505 -13.23 -15.16 -12.23
CA ASP A 505 -13.76 -13.88 -11.75
C ASP A 505 -12.72 -13.08 -10.95
N GLU A 506 -11.61 -13.72 -10.53
CA GLU A 506 -10.54 -13.09 -9.75
C GLU A 506 -9.51 -12.42 -10.66
N ALA A 507 -9.56 -11.10 -10.76
CA ALA A 507 -8.49 -10.36 -11.43
C ALA A 507 -7.25 -10.29 -10.53
N VAL A 508 -6.09 -10.64 -11.06
CA VAL A 508 -4.82 -10.45 -10.34
C VAL A 508 -4.49 -8.97 -10.24
N VAL A 509 -4.33 -8.48 -9.01
CA VAL A 509 -4.02 -7.08 -8.69
C VAL A 509 -2.52 -6.90 -8.49
N TYR A 510 -1.88 -7.83 -7.79
CA TYR A 510 -0.46 -7.72 -7.44
C TYR A 510 0.23 -9.07 -7.23
N ILE A 511 1.55 -9.07 -7.42
CA ILE A 511 2.42 -10.23 -7.20
C ILE A 511 3.55 -9.83 -6.25
N THR A 512 3.80 -10.65 -5.23
CA THR A 512 4.98 -10.56 -4.36
C THR A 512 5.77 -11.86 -4.42
N THR A 513 7.01 -11.79 -4.90
CA THR A 513 7.92 -12.94 -4.97
C THR A 513 8.73 -13.08 -3.68
N LEU A 514 8.98 -14.31 -3.24
CA LEU A 514 9.72 -14.64 -2.03
C LEU A 514 10.78 -15.71 -2.34
N GLY A 515 11.98 -15.56 -1.78
CA GLY A 515 13.06 -16.52 -1.96
C GLY A 515 14.24 -16.25 -1.04
N ARG A 516 15.37 -16.91 -1.29
CA ARG A 516 16.64 -16.61 -0.60
C ARG A 516 17.45 -15.65 -1.49
N PRO A 517 17.99 -14.52 -0.98
CA PRO A 517 18.77 -13.62 -1.81
C PRO A 517 19.97 -14.33 -2.43
N ARG A 518 20.30 -14.03 -3.69
CA ARG A 518 21.59 -14.46 -4.27
C ARG A 518 22.70 -13.62 -3.64
N THR A 519 23.55 -14.24 -2.83
CA THR A 519 24.80 -13.62 -2.36
C THR A 519 25.69 -13.31 -3.56
N ARG A 520 26.22 -12.08 -3.62
CA ARG A 520 27.34 -11.78 -4.52
C ARG A 520 28.57 -12.49 -3.93
N LEU A 521 29.11 -13.47 -4.66
CA LEU A 521 30.43 -14.02 -4.38
C LEU A 521 31.51 -12.95 -4.60
#